data_AF-A0A5C7K1K8-F1
#
_entry.id   AF-A0A5C7K1K8-F1
#
_cell.length_a   1.000
_cell.length_b   1.000
_cell.length_c   1.000
_cell.angle_alpha   90.00
_cell.angle_beta   90.00
_cell.angle_gamma   90.00
#
_symmetry.space_group_name_H-M   'P 1'
#
loop_
_entity.id
_entity.type
_entity.pdbx_description
1 polymer ?
#
loop_
_entity_poly.entity_id
_entity_poly.type
_entity_poly.pdbx_seq_one_letter_code
_entity_poly.pdbx_strand_id
1 'polypeptide(L)'
;MKGFPIILLAAALASAVPATAEEREYIYGAELMSASEREAYRRGLTSASGEEARGQYRQRHRERLQKRAQQRGVQLDEKGIVRRGGGAQ
;
A
#
# COMPACT_ATOMS: atom_id res chain seq x y z
N MET A 1 -59.57 -6.37 27.87
CA MET A 1 -58.30 -7.07 28.17
C MET A 1 -57.53 -7.17 26.86
N LYS A 2 -56.64 -6.21 26.58
CA LYS A 2 -55.17 -6.33 26.62
C LYS A 2 -54.61 -7.52 25.81
N GLY A 3 -53.88 -7.21 24.74
CA GLY A 3 -52.99 -8.17 24.08
C GLY A 3 -52.48 -7.71 22.70
N PHE A 4 -51.50 -6.81 22.66
CA PHE A 4 -50.64 -6.59 21.48
C PHE A 4 -49.34 -7.36 21.70
N PRO A 5 -48.83 -8.14 20.72
CA PRO A 5 -47.40 -8.38 20.62
C PRO A 5 -46.87 -7.75 19.32
N ILE A 6 -46.15 -6.66 19.57
CA ILE A 6 -45.14 -5.99 18.78
C ILE A 6 -44.33 -7.00 17.94
N ILE A 7 -44.39 -6.87 16.60
CA ILE A 7 -43.45 -7.55 15.70
C ILE A 7 -42.13 -6.77 15.74
N LEU A 8 -41.10 -7.44 16.26
CA LEU A 8 -39.73 -6.92 16.37
C LEU A 8 -39.12 -6.71 14.98
N LEU A 9 -38.84 -5.44 14.64
CA LEU A 9 -38.02 -5.05 13.50
C LEU A 9 -36.54 -5.26 13.86
N ALA A 10 -35.92 -6.31 13.31
CA ALA A 10 -34.49 -6.54 13.45
C ALA A 10 -33.71 -5.66 12.46
N ALA A 11 -33.23 -4.50 12.92
CA ALA A 11 -32.31 -3.66 12.17
C ALA A 11 -30.88 -4.25 12.29
N ALA A 12 -30.39 -4.86 11.20
CA ALA A 12 -28.99 -5.28 11.10
C ALA A 12 -28.09 -4.05 10.91
N LEU A 13 -27.44 -3.60 11.99
CA LEU A 13 -26.38 -2.61 11.91
C LEU A 13 -25.15 -3.24 11.23
N ALA A 14 -24.88 -2.80 9.99
CA ALA A 14 -23.63 -3.08 9.31
C ALA A 14 -22.50 -2.26 9.97
N SER A 15 -21.70 -2.91 10.80
CA SER A 15 -20.50 -2.31 11.40
C SER A 15 -19.45 -2.06 10.32
N ALA A 16 -19.34 -0.83 9.82
CA ALA A 16 -18.18 -0.41 9.05
C ALA A 16 -16.99 -0.30 10.00
N VAL A 17 -16.13 -1.32 10.01
CA VAL A 17 -14.87 -1.30 10.77
C VAL A 17 -14.01 -0.16 10.20
N PRO A 18 -13.61 0.83 11.00
CA PRO A 18 -12.72 1.87 10.52
C PRO A 18 -11.38 1.22 10.20
N ALA A 19 -10.89 1.39 8.98
CA ALA A 19 -9.55 0.99 8.60
C ALA A 19 -8.56 1.69 9.53
N THR A 20 -8.02 0.95 10.50
CA THR A 20 -6.95 1.41 11.38
C THR A 20 -5.84 1.94 10.51
N ALA A 21 -5.37 3.15 10.80
CA ALA A 21 -4.22 3.75 10.12
C ALA A 21 -2.99 2.88 10.43
N GLU A 22 -2.79 1.83 9.65
CA GLU A 22 -1.54 1.08 9.64
C GLU A 22 -0.42 2.08 9.40
N GLU A 23 0.60 2.00 10.25
CA GLU A 23 1.86 2.71 10.08
C GLU A 23 2.26 2.60 8.61
N ARG A 24 2.29 3.75 7.92
CA ARG A 24 2.36 3.75 6.46
C ARG A 24 3.71 3.15 6.05
N GLU A 25 3.67 1.90 5.55
CA GLU A 25 4.84 1.17 5.04
C GLU A 25 5.66 2.08 4.12
N TYR A 26 6.97 2.15 4.39
CA TYR A 26 7.94 2.79 3.51
C TYR A 26 7.99 2.06 2.16
N ILE A 27 7.84 2.80 1.05
CA ILE A 27 7.86 2.24 -0.30
C ILE A 27 9.16 2.65 -0.99
N TYR A 28 10.03 1.68 -1.27
CA TYR A 28 11.24 1.89 -2.08
C TYR A 28 10.87 2.55 -3.42
N GLY A 29 11.52 3.64 -3.81
CA GLY A 29 11.30 4.30 -5.10
C GLY A 29 9.91 4.97 -5.25
N ALA A 30 9.24 5.32 -4.14
CA ALA A 30 7.92 5.94 -4.14
C ALA A 30 7.78 7.19 -5.04
N GLU A 31 8.87 7.93 -5.24
CA GLU A 31 8.96 9.11 -6.12
C GLU A 31 8.75 8.77 -7.60
N LEU A 32 9.03 7.52 -8.01
CA LEU A 32 8.82 7.05 -9.38
C LEU A 32 7.41 6.52 -9.63
N MET A 33 6.56 6.52 -8.61
CA MET A 33 5.21 5.93 -8.63
C MET A 33 4.13 7.00 -8.54
N SER A 34 2.99 6.73 -9.18
CA SER A 34 1.76 7.48 -8.93
C SER A 34 1.16 7.15 -7.55
N ALA A 35 0.19 7.96 -7.10
CA ALA A 35 -0.57 7.65 -5.88
C ALA A 35 -1.31 6.30 -5.98
N SER A 36 -1.95 6.01 -7.12
CA SER A 36 -2.66 4.76 -7.35
C SER A 36 -1.73 3.54 -7.36
N GLU A 37 -0.52 3.67 -7.92
CA GLU A 37 0.48 2.61 -7.88
C GLU A 37 0.94 2.33 -6.44
N ARG A 38 1.09 3.37 -5.59
CA ARG A 38 1.45 3.19 -4.18
C ARG A 38 0.36 2.49 -3.40
N GLU A 39 -0.90 2.81 -3.66
CA GLU A 39 -2.02 2.10 -3.04
C GLU A 39 -2.12 0.65 -3.50
N ALA A 40 -1.94 0.38 -4.80
CA ALA A 40 -1.91 -0.98 -5.33
C ALA A 40 -0.79 -1.80 -4.69
N TYR A 41 0.39 -1.19 -4.49
CA TYR A 41 1.49 -1.83 -3.77
C TYR A 41 1.13 -2.19 -2.33
N ARG A 42 0.54 -1.26 -1.58
CA ARG A 42 0.10 -1.51 -0.19
C ARG A 42 -0.93 -2.63 -0.13
N ARG A 43 -1.96 -2.58 -0.98
CA ARG A 43 -2.95 -3.66 -1.08
C ARG A 43 -2.29 -5.00 -1.40
N GLY A 44 -1.31 -5.02 -2.30
CA GLY A 44 -0.54 -6.22 -2.62
C GLY A 44 0.21 -6.81 -1.43
N LEU A 45 0.81 -5.96 -0.58
CA LEU A 45 1.48 -6.41 0.65
C LEU A 45 0.50 -6.92 1.71
N THR A 46 -0.62 -6.22 1.91
CA THR A 46 -1.67 -6.63 2.85
C THR A 46 -2.27 -7.98 2.44
N SER A 47 -2.46 -8.21 1.14
CA SER A 47 -2.99 -9.46 0.60
C SER A 47 -1.99 -10.62 0.53
N ALA A 48 -0.69 -10.37 0.70
CA ALA A 48 0.33 -11.43 0.62
C ALA A 48 0.36 -12.27 1.91
N SER A 49 0.31 -13.60 1.75
CA SER A 49 0.25 -14.57 2.85
C SER A 49 1.61 -14.75 3.54
N GLY A 50 1.95 -13.86 4.47
CA GLY A 50 3.11 -13.98 5.35
C GLY A 50 4.34 -13.21 4.91
N GLU A 51 5.33 -13.13 5.80
CA GLU A 51 6.51 -12.26 5.63
C GLU A 51 7.42 -12.67 4.48
N GLU A 52 7.52 -13.96 4.17
CA GLU A 52 8.29 -14.44 3.03
C GLU A 52 7.67 -13.94 1.70
N ALA A 53 6.36 -14.12 1.54
CA ALA A 53 5.63 -13.67 0.35
C ALA A 53 5.69 -12.14 0.20
N ARG A 54 5.57 -11.40 1.31
CA ARG A 54 5.77 -9.94 1.35
C ARG A 54 7.20 -9.57 0.97
N GLY A 55 8.20 -10.26 1.50
CA GLY A 55 9.60 -10.09 1.16
C GLY A 55 9.84 -10.23 -0.35
N GLN A 56 9.37 -11.32 -0.95
CA GLN A 56 9.48 -11.52 -2.40
C GLN A 56 8.74 -10.43 -3.19
N TYR A 57 7.59 -9.98 -2.71
CA TYR A 57 6.83 -8.89 -3.34
C TYR A 57 7.63 -7.57 -3.32
N ARG A 58 8.24 -7.21 -2.17
CA ARG A 58 9.14 -6.05 -2.03
C ARG A 58 10.33 -6.13 -3.00
N GLN A 59 10.94 -7.30 -3.14
CA GLN A 59 12.10 -7.50 -4.02
C GLN A 59 11.75 -7.32 -5.50
N ARG A 60 10.68 -7.98 -5.98
CA ARG A 60 10.21 -7.78 -7.36
C ARG A 60 9.85 -6.32 -7.64
N HIS A 61 9.27 -5.64 -6.65
CA HIS A 61 8.95 -4.23 -6.76
C HIS A 61 10.21 -3.35 -6.90
N ARG A 62 11.23 -3.60 -6.07
CA ARG A 62 12.53 -2.92 -6.10
C ARG A 62 13.17 -3.04 -7.48
N GLU A 63 13.27 -4.26 -8.02
CA GLU A 63 13.84 -4.49 -9.36
C GLU A 63 13.10 -3.73 -10.46
N ARG A 64 11.77 -3.74 -10.42
CA ARG A 64 10.94 -3.01 -11.39
C ARG A 64 11.22 -1.51 -11.33
N LEU A 65 11.39 -0.94 -10.14
CA LEU A 65 11.64 0.49 -9.98
C LEU A 65 13.08 0.88 -10.33
N GLN A 66 14.06 0.00 -10.11
CA GLN A 66 15.43 0.20 -10.60
C GLN A 66 15.44 0.27 -12.14
N LYS A 67 14.75 -0.66 -12.82
CA LYS A 67 14.61 -0.61 -14.29
C LYS A 67 13.92 0.67 -14.76
N ARG A 68 12.83 1.08 -14.07
CA ARG A 68 12.13 2.34 -14.35
C ARG A 68 13.02 3.56 -14.16
N ALA A 69 13.86 3.57 -13.12
CA ALA A 69 14.81 4.64 -12.85
C ALA A 69 15.81 4.78 -13.99
N GLN A 70 16.41 3.66 -14.41
CA GLN A 70 17.34 3.59 -15.55
C GLN A 70 16.68 4.11 -16.84
N GLN A 71 15.45 3.67 -17.14
CA GLN A 71 14.69 4.14 -18.31
C GLN A 71 14.42 5.65 -18.29
N ARG A 72 14.33 6.26 -17.10
CA ARG A 72 14.11 7.70 -16.91
C ARG A 72 15.40 8.49 -16.74
N GLY A 73 16.58 7.85 -16.87
CA GLY A 73 17.87 8.50 -16.70
C GLY A 73 18.15 8.98 -15.27
N VAL A 74 17.48 8.40 -14.26
CA VAL A 74 17.71 8.71 -12.85
C VAL A 74 18.23 7.49 -12.12
N GLN A 75 18.89 7.70 -10.98
CA GLN A 75 19.39 6.62 -10.13
C GLN A 75 18.61 6.60 -8.82
N LEU A 76 18.40 5.40 -8.28
CA LEU A 76 17.87 5.19 -6.93
C LEU A 76 19.04 4.77 -6.03
N ASP A 77 19.14 5.35 -4.85
CA ASP A 77 20.10 4.87 -3.85
C ASP A 77 19.64 3.57 -3.17
N GLU A 78 20.41 3.10 -2.19
CA GLU A 78 20.12 1.89 -1.42
C GLU A 78 18.76 1.95 -0.71
N LYS A 79 18.38 3.15 -0.25
CA LYS A 79 17.10 3.40 0.40
C LYS A 79 15.96 3.49 -0.62
N GLY A 80 16.25 3.83 -1.87
CA GLY A 80 15.25 3.99 -2.93
C GLY A 80 14.82 5.44 -3.11
N ILE A 81 15.68 6.38 -2.74
CA ILE A 81 15.49 7.81 -2.97
C ILE A 81 16.10 8.16 -4.33
N VAL A 82 15.40 8.97 -5.12
CA VAL A 82 15.87 9.41 -6.43
C VAL A 82 17.06 10.36 -6.24
N ARG A 83 18.21 9.98 -6.75
CA ARG A 83 19.37 10.85 -6.90
C ARG A 83 19.29 11.53 -8.26
N ARG A 84 18.81 12.78 -8.27
CA ARG A 84 19.06 13.68 -9.41
C ARG A 84 20.56 13.95 -9.41
N GLY A 85 21.23 13.69 -10.53
CA GLY A 85 22.69 13.79 -10.64
C GLY A 85 23.21 15.00 -9.88
N GLY A 86 24.06 14.74 -8.88
CA GLY A 86 24.72 15.81 -8.16
C GLY A 86 25.52 16.61 -9.17
N GLY A 87 25.05 17.84 -9.45
CA GLY A 87 26.00 18.87 -9.82
C GLY A 87 27.05 18.88 -8.72
N ALA A 88 28.31 18.74 -9.12
CA ALA A 88 29.42 19.14 -8.26
C ALA A 88 29.08 20.52 -7.69
N GLN A 89 29.09 20.63 -6.37
CA GLN A 89 29.14 21.91 -5.68
C GLN A 89 30.61 22.24 -5.45
#